data_AF-A0A7X9B4L0-F1
#
_entry.id   AF-A0A7X9B4L0-F1
#
_cell.length_a   1.000
_cell.length_b   1.000
_cell.length_c   1.000
_cell.angle_alpha   90.00
_cell.angle_beta   90.00
_cell.angle_gamma   90.00
#
_symmetry.space_group_name_H-M   'P 1'
#
loop_
_entity.id
_entity.type
_entity.pdbx_description
1 polymer ?
#
loop_
_entity_poly.entity_id
_entity_poly.type
_entity_poly.pdbx_seq_one_letter_code
_entity_poly.pdbx_strand_id
1 'polypeptide(L)'
;TWRRSAERRGLTVMIVSAEQWREDLLFKRERRSGRQAKEYAEMLAGRVMDWSGMSRVGPLRHDVAEAVLCGLWAVRQIGWLEAWPDLHKKG
;
A
#
# COMPACT_ATOMS: atom_id res chain seq x y z
N THR A 1 -11.24 18.51 3.70
CA THR A 1 -10.46 17.27 3.89
C THR A 1 -10.92 16.25 2.88
N TRP A 2 -10.09 15.26 2.52
CA TRP A 2 -10.44 14.19 1.58
C TRP A 2 -11.74 13.47 1.96
N ARG A 3 -11.94 13.18 3.25
CA ARG A 3 -13.18 12.59 3.80
C ARG A 3 -14.44 13.38 3.41
N ARG A 4 -14.50 14.67 3.74
CA ARG A 4 -15.68 15.51 3.42
C ARG A 4 -15.93 15.61 1.92
N SER A 5 -14.88 15.64 1.11
CA SER A 5 -15.02 15.67 -0.34
C SER A 5 -15.59 14.36 -0.89
N ALA A 6 -15.20 13.22 -0.34
CA ALA A 6 -15.75 11.91 -0.69
C ALA A 6 -17.21 11.75 -0.22
N GLU A 7 -17.53 12.18 1.01
CA GLU A 7 -18.88 12.18 1.57
C GLU A 7 -19.86 12.99 0.71
N ARG A 8 -19.46 14.20 0.28
CA ARG A 8 -20.28 15.04 -0.64
C ARG A 8 -20.55 14.39 -1.99
N ARG A 9 -19.71 13.42 -2.40
CA ARG A 9 -19.85 12.67 -3.65
C ARG A 9 -20.57 11.33 -3.45
N GLY A 10 -21.06 11.05 -2.24
CA GLY A 10 -21.71 9.78 -1.92
C GLY A 10 -20.76 8.57 -1.94
N LEU A 11 -19.45 8.81 -1.84
CA LEU A 11 -18.46 7.74 -1.84
C LEU A 11 -18.29 7.17 -0.44
N THR A 12 -18.25 5.85 -0.33
CA THR A 12 -17.87 5.16 0.91
C THR A 12 -16.40 5.44 1.22
N VAL A 13 -16.12 5.80 2.48
CA VAL A 13 -14.77 6.11 2.95
C VAL A 13 -14.32 5.05 3.94
N MET A 14 -13.19 4.41 3.66
CA MET A 14 -12.49 3.56 4.62
C MET A 14 -11.34 4.35 5.24
N ILE A 15 -11.29 4.42 6.58
CA ILE A 15 -10.19 5.03 7.32
C ILE A 15 -9.23 3.93 7.74
N VAL A 16 -7.98 4.04 7.31
CA VAL A 16 -6.94 3.03 7.51
C VAL A 16 -5.75 3.67 8.20
N SER A 17 -5.27 3.06 9.28
CA SER A 17 -4.01 3.43 9.92
C SER A 17 -2.84 2.76 9.18
N ALA A 18 -1.65 3.36 9.28
CA ALA A 18 -0.47 2.76 8.65
C ALA A 18 -0.11 1.39 9.25
N GLU A 19 -0.47 1.15 10.50
CA GLU A 19 -0.20 -0.11 11.18
C GLU A 19 -0.99 -1.27 10.53
N GLN A 20 -2.28 -1.07 10.24
CA GLN A 20 -3.15 -2.10 9.66
C GLN A 20 -2.55 -2.78 8.42
N TRP A 21 -2.16 -2.00 7.40
CA TRP A 21 -1.60 -2.59 6.19
C TRP A 21 -0.15 -3.04 6.36
N ARG A 22 0.64 -2.41 7.26
CA ARG A 22 2.03 -2.84 7.53
C ARG A 22 2.06 -4.20 8.19
N GLU A 23 1.08 -4.53 9.02
CA GLU A 23 1.02 -5.83 9.69
C GLU A 23 0.86 -6.98 8.73
N ASP A 24 0.04 -6.79 7.70
CA ASP A 24 -0.32 -7.79 6.70
C ASP A 24 0.70 -7.87 5.55
N LEU A 25 1.29 -6.74 5.16
CA LEU A 25 2.16 -6.64 3.97
C LEU A 25 3.65 -6.71 4.29
N LEU A 26 4.09 -6.40 5.52
CA LEU A 26 5.51 -6.41 5.89
C LEU A 26 5.80 -7.48 6.93
N PHE A 27 6.95 -8.15 6.80
CA PHE A 27 7.39 -9.07 7.84
C PHE A 27 7.67 -8.33 9.15
N LYS A 28 7.48 -8.98 10.30
CA LYS A 28 7.79 -8.39 11.62
C LYS A 28 9.22 -7.80 11.71
N ARG A 29 10.19 -8.40 11.02
CA ARG A 29 11.59 -7.95 10.97
C ARG A 29 11.82 -6.68 10.12
N GLU A 30 10.89 -6.35 9.23
CA GLU A 30 10.92 -5.21 8.31
C GLU A 30 10.24 -3.97 8.91
N ARG A 31 9.48 -4.17 9.99
CA ARG A 31 8.74 -3.12 10.71
C ARG A 31 9.18 -2.93 12.16
N ARG A 32 10.48 -3.11 12.45
CA ARG A 32 11.03 -2.91 13.82
C ARG A 32 11.12 -1.43 14.22
N SER A 33 11.09 -0.54 13.24
CA SER A 33 11.01 0.91 13.44
C SER A 33 10.21 1.55 12.32
N GLY A 34 9.66 2.74 12.56
CA GLY A 34 8.93 3.49 11.54
C GLY A 34 9.77 3.84 10.31
N ARG A 35 11.07 4.11 10.49
CA ARG A 35 12.00 4.38 9.38
C ARG A 35 12.21 3.13 8.53
N GLN A 36 12.52 2.00 9.17
CA GLN A 36 12.72 0.73 8.47
C GLN A 36 11.45 0.32 7.71
N ALA A 37 10.26 0.48 8.31
CA ALA A 37 9.00 0.16 7.66
C ALA A 37 8.78 0.98 6.38
N LYS A 38 9.21 2.25 6.35
CA LYS A 38 9.13 3.10 5.17
C LYS A 38 10.08 2.68 4.06
N GLU A 39 11.31 2.32 4.40
CA GLU A 39 12.30 1.80 3.43
C GLU A 39 11.81 0.51 2.77
N TYR A 40 11.25 -0.42 3.54
CA TYR A 40 10.67 -1.64 2.99
C TYR A 40 9.36 -1.37 2.22
N ALA A 41 8.56 -0.41 2.65
CA ALA A 41 7.36 -0.01 1.93
C ALA A 41 7.69 0.51 0.51
N GLU A 42 8.74 1.31 0.35
CA GLU A 42 9.18 1.78 -0.96
C GLU A 42 9.58 0.62 -1.88
N MET A 43 10.37 -0.31 -1.36
CA MET A 43 10.79 -1.50 -2.11
C MET A 43 9.57 -2.34 -2.55
N LEU A 44 8.64 -2.59 -1.63
CA LEU A 44 7.46 -3.42 -1.89
C LEU A 44 6.51 -2.73 -2.87
N ALA A 45 6.28 -1.42 -2.71
CA ALA A 45 5.45 -0.63 -3.62
C ALA A 45 5.99 -0.65 -5.05
N GLY A 46 7.32 -0.64 -5.22
CA GLY A 46 7.94 -0.84 -6.53
C GLY A 46 7.51 -2.17 -7.17
N ARG A 47 7.56 -3.27 -6.41
CA ARG A 47 7.14 -4.60 -6.88
C ARG A 47 5.64 -4.66 -7.20
N VAL A 48 4.80 -3.94 -6.46
CA VAL A 48 3.36 -3.81 -6.75
C VAL A 48 3.14 -3.10 -8.08
N MET A 49 3.88 -2.01 -8.35
CA MET A 49 3.80 -1.31 -9.62
C MET A 49 4.22 -2.20 -10.78
N ASP A 50 5.32 -2.93 -10.61
CA ASP A 50 5.82 -3.85 -11.64
C ASP A 50 4.82 -4.99 -11.90
N TRP A 51 4.24 -5.59 -10.85
CA TRP A 51 3.20 -6.61 -10.95
C TRP A 51 1.90 -6.11 -11.62
N SER A 52 1.50 -4.87 -11.33
CA SER A 52 0.26 -4.28 -11.86
C SER A 52 0.42 -3.69 -13.27
N GLY A 53 1.62 -3.71 -13.85
CA GLY A 53 1.91 -3.09 -15.14
C GLY A 53 1.87 -1.55 -15.11
N MET A 54 1.99 -0.95 -13.94
CA MET A 54 1.90 0.49 -13.75
C MET A 54 3.26 1.14 -13.99
N SER A 55 3.33 2.04 -14.97
CA SER A 55 4.57 2.77 -15.28
C SER A 55 4.90 3.81 -14.21
N ARG A 56 6.18 3.90 -13.85
CA ARG A 56 6.67 4.94 -12.92
C ARG A 56 6.93 6.25 -13.67
N VAL A 57 6.42 7.36 -13.13
CA VAL A 57 6.66 8.71 -13.67
C VAL A 57 7.80 9.44 -12.93
N GLY A 58 8.40 8.83 -11.90
CA GLY A 58 9.52 9.39 -11.14
C GLY A 58 9.92 8.54 -9.94
N PRO A 59 10.84 9.04 -9.09
CA PRO A 59 11.26 8.36 -7.88
C PRO A 59 10.08 8.09 -6.94
N LEU A 60 10.05 6.89 -6.39
CA LEU A 60 9.00 6.50 -5.47
C LEU A 60 9.31 7.09 -4.09
N ARG A 61 8.65 8.19 -3.75
CA ARG A 61 8.75 8.83 -2.43
C ARG A 61 7.94 8.03 -1.40
N HIS A 62 8.28 8.17 -0.12
CA HIS A 62 7.59 7.52 1.00
C HIS A 62 6.05 7.67 0.96
N ASP A 63 5.53 8.85 0.63
CA ASP A 63 4.08 9.11 0.56
C ASP A 63 3.39 8.33 -0.56
N VAL A 64 4.02 8.26 -1.74
CA VAL A 64 3.55 7.44 -2.86
C VAL A 64 3.59 5.96 -2.51
N ALA A 65 4.66 5.49 -1.88
CA ALA A 65 4.80 4.10 -1.45
C ALA A 65 3.67 3.69 -0.49
N GLU A 66 3.42 4.51 0.54
CA GLU A 66 2.36 4.25 1.50
C GLU A 66 0.97 4.28 0.84
N ALA A 67 0.74 5.16 -0.13
CA ALA A 67 -0.52 5.20 -0.88
C ALA A 67 -0.74 3.94 -1.74
N VAL A 68 0.30 3.47 -2.44
CA VAL A 68 0.23 2.24 -3.25
C VAL A 68 -0.07 1.03 -2.38
N LEU A 69 0.64 0.87 -1.27
CA LEU A 69 0.44 -0.29 -0.37
C LEU A 69 -0.90 -0.23 0.37
N CYS A 70 -1.33 0.95 0.81
CA CYS A 70 -2.66 1.14 1.39
C CYS A 70 -3.76 0.80 0.38
N GLY A 71 -3.59 1.20 -0.88
CA GLY A 71 -4.50 0.87 -1.99
C GLY A 71 -4.56 -0.64 -2.25
N LEU A 72 -3.41 -1.30 -2.38
CA LEU A 72 -3.33 -2.77 -2.54
C LEU A 72 -4.03 -3.48 -1.38
N TRP A 73 -3.77 -3.04 -0.14
CA TRP A 73 -4.41 -3.61 1.02
C TRP A 73 -5.92 -3.42 0.98
N ALA A 74 -6.38 -2.21 0.67
CA ALA A 74 -7.79 -1.87 0.60
C ALA A 74 -8.54 -2.74 -0.42
N VAL A 75 -8.00 -2.92 -1.64
CA VAL A 75 -8.64 -3.77 -2.67
C VAL A 75 -8.75 -5.23 -2.22
N ARG A 76 -7.83 -5.71 -1.39
CA ARG A 76 -7.92 -7.04 -0.77
C ARG A 76 -9.01 -7.13 0.31
N GLN A 77 -9.19 -6.07 1.10
CA GLN A 77 -10.21 -6.05 2.15
C GLN A 77 -11.63 -5.94 1.60
N ILE A 78 -11.82 -5.21 0.49
CA ILE A 78 -13.13 -5.07 -0.16
C ILE A 78 -13.45 -6.21 -1.15
N GLY A 79 -12.59 -7.23 -1.22
CA GLY A 79 -12.82 -8.44 -2.02
C GLY A 79 -12.58 -8.29 -3.53
N TRP A 80 -11.89 -7.24 -3.98
CA TRP A 80 -11.51 -7.09 -5.40
C TRP A 80 -10.31 -7.95 -5.76
N LEU A 81 -9.50 -8.31 -4.77
CA LEU A 81 -8.37 -9.21 -4.92
C LEU A 81 -8.62 -10.45 -4.06
N GLU A 82 -8.54 -11.65 -4.64
CA GLU A 82 -8.80 -12.90 -3.91
C GLU A 82 -7.59 -13.33 -3.05
N ALA A 83 -6.38 -13.14 -3.58
CA ALA A 83 -5.12 -13.55 -2.96
C ALA A 83 -4.06 -12.46 -3.13
N TRP A 84 -3.13 -12.39 -2.18
CA TRP A 84 -1.99 -11.48 -2.31
C TRP A 84 -1.12 -11.86 -3.52
N PRO A 85 -0.60 -10.87 -4.26
CA PRO A 85 0.39 -11.15 -5.26
C PRO A 85 1.70 -11.58 -4.59
N ASP A 86 2.53 -12.33 -5.31
CA ASP A 86 3.80 -12.81 -4.79
C ASP A 86 4.88 -11.72 -4.85
N LEU A 87 4.76 -10.76 -3.94
CA LEU A 87 5.59 -9.56 -3.93
C LEU A 87 6.91 -9.75 -3.18
N HIS A 88 7.08 -10.83 -2.42
CA HIS A 88 8.28 -11.03 -1.59
C HIS A 88 9.36 -11.87 -2.27
N LYS A 89 9.02 -12.65 -3.31
CA LYS A 89 10.02 -13.35 -4.11
C LYS A 89 10.97 -12.33 -4.74
N LYS A 90 12.26 -12.62 -4.63
CA LYS A 90 13.27 -11.97 -5.47
C LYS A 90 13.15 -12.64 -6.84
N GLY A 91 12.88 -11.83 -7.87
CA GLY A 91 13.12 -12.23 -9.26
C GLY A 91 14.60 -12.48 -9.49
#